data_AF-A0A5V0FCL1-F1
#
_entry.id   AF-A0A5V0FCL1-F1
#
_cell.length_a   1.000
_cell.length_b   1.000
_cell.length_c   1.000
_cell.angle_alpha   90.00
_cell.angle_beta   90.00
_cell.angle_gamma   90.00
#
_symmetry.space_group_name_H-M   'P 1'
#
loop_
_entity.id
_entity.type
_entity.pdbx_description
1 polymer ?
#
loop_
_entity_poly.entity_id
_entity_poly.type
_entity_poly.pdbx_seq_one_letter_code
_entity_poly.pdbx_strand_id
1 'polypeptide(L)'
;MNDRSFIERVSANKPAWADTQIEPWSRVGYRQAEDFITRHYWTDRGSLNVFRIVGTDHPQYAGMSWLDLLHRGKRMDINIPLIESNPDYYTEATQPHNGMSFVSLDGLDWYVSADGNHRSCLARFYFHLLGYGVTQLHNVSLSQYQVDHAFMTACEALSAMVSVLRSRGVYLALSARRVSVSRDDTPGWKVDTWHTDVTVTLDDTTSNDGEQRFVLHQAGDAEQLRRQLEIRYLEPGTTSKSVSWWKRLFAPGKEGA
;
A
#
# COMPACT_ATOMS: atom_id res chain seq x y z
N MET A 1 18.01 -27.94 -28.51
CA MET A 1 16.97 -27.94 -27.46
C MET A 1 17.62 -28.44 -26.19
N ASN A 2 17.26 -27.88 -25.04
CA ASN A 2 17.81 -28.33 -23.76
C ASN A 2 17.06 -29.62 -23.39
N ASP A 3 17.75 -30.76 -23.30
CA ASP A 3 17.10 -32.09 -23.13
C ASP A 3 16.44 -32.29 -21.75
N ARG A 4 16.62 -31.32 -20.84
CA ARG A 4 16.02 -31.32 -19.50
C ARG A 4 14.75 -30.48 -19.46
N SER A 5 13.73 -31.00 -18.80
CA SER A 5 12.50 -30.27 -18.50
C SER A 5 12.77 -29.00 -17.69
N PHE A 6 11.84 -28.06 -17.72
CA PHE A 6 11.90 -26.81 -16.98
C PHE A 6 12.11 -27.05 -15.48
N ILE A 7 11.38 -28.02 -14.90
CA ILE A 7 11.49 -28.37 -13.48
C ILE A 7 12.87 -28.92 -13.13
N GLU A 8 13.44 -29.78 -13.98
CA GLU A 8 14.80 -30.31 -13.77
C GLU A 8 15.85 -29.20 -13.86
N ARG A 9 15.68 -28.27 -14.80
CA ARG A 9 16.56 -27.09 -14.92
C ARG A 9 16.50 -26.20 -13.69
N VAL A 10 15.30 -25.92 -13.18
CA VAL A 10 15.10 -25.15 -11.93
C VAL A 10 15.71 -25.90 -10.75
N SER A 11 15.50 -27.20 -10.64
CA SER A 11 16.02 -28.01 -9.54
C SER A 11 17.56 -28.03 -9.53
N ALA A 12 18.17 -28.13 -10.72
CA ALA A 12 19.63 -28.11 -10.88
C ALA A 12 20.25 -26.73 -10.62
N ASN A 13 19.48 -25.65 -10.79
CA ASN A 13 19.90 -24.26 -10.59
C ASN A 13 18.93 -23.58 -9.62
N LYS A 14 18.72 -24.17 -8.45
CA LYS A 14 17.72 -23.67 -7.50
C LYS A 14 18.17 -22.31 -6.95
N PRO A 15 17.40 -21.24 -7.14
CA PRO A 15 17.74 -19.95 -6.54
C PRO A 15 17.51 -19.96 -5.03
N ALA A 16 18.29 -19.16 -4.29
CA ALA A 16 18.14 -19.02 -2.84
C ALA A 16 16.74 -18.53 -2.41
N TRP A 17 16.08 -17.73 -3.25
CA TRP A 17 14.72 -17.24 -2.98
C TRP A 17 13.63 -18.29 -3.24
N ALA A 18 13.95 -19.46 -3.82
CA ALA A 18 12.93 -20.46 -4.17
C ALA A 18 12.12 -20.93 -2.95
N ASP A 19 12.75 -20.98 -1.78
CA ASP A 19 12.13 -21.42 -0.52
C ASP A 19 11.48 -20.27 0.27
N THR A 20 11.61 -19.01 -0.18
CA THR A 20 10.93 -17.90 0.51
C THR A 20 9.43 -17.99 0.29
N GLN A 21 8.66 -17.61 1.29
CA GLN A 21 7.21 -17.61 1.21
C GLN A 21 6.69 -16.50 0.30
N ILE A 22 5.58 -16.78 -0.38
CA ILE A 22 4.77 -15.80 -1.09
C ILE A 22 4.01 -14.99 -0.04
N GLU A 23 4.29 -13.70 0.04
CA GLU A 23 3.69 -12.84 1.06
C GLU A 23 2.19 -12.64 0.83
N PRO A 24 1.34 -12.68 1.88
CA PRO A 24 -0.05 -12.29 1.76
C PRO A 24 -0.17 -10.77 1.58
N TRP A 25 -0.99 -10.32 0.63
CA TRP A 25 -1.39 -8.92 0.57
C TRP A 25 -2.15 -8.53 1.85
N SER A 26 -1.63 -7.54 2.58
CA SER A 26 -2.26 -7.05 3.81
C SER A 26 -3.51 -6.23 3.49
N ARG A 27 -4.68 -6.89 3.41
CA ARG A 27 -5.98 -6.20 3.28
C ARG A 27 -6.25 -5.24 4.43
N VAL A 28 -5.75 -5.56 5.62
CA VAL A 28 -5.86 -4.69 6.81
C VAL A 28 -4.97 -3.46 6.63
N GLY A 29 -3.70 -3.65 6.24
CA GLY A 29 -2.76 -2.55 5.99
C GLY A 29 -3.25 -1.63 4.86
N TYR A 30 -3.78 -2.19 3.77
CA TYR A 30 -4.40 -1.39 2.71
C TYR A 30 -5.58 -0.57 3.25
N ARG A 31 -6.51 -1.18 4.01
CA ARG A 31 -7.66 -0.45 4.57
C ARG A 31 -7.24 0.66 5.54
N GLN A 32 -6.19 0.45 6.32
CA GLN A 32 -5.63 1.47 7.22
C GLN A 32 -5.03 2.64 6.43
N ALA A 33 -4.39 2.35 5.31
CA ALA A 33 -3.78 3.36 4.45
C ALA A 33 -4.77 4.03 3.48
N GLU A 34 -5.94 3.44 3.21
CA GLU A 34 -6.82 3.79 2.09
C GLU A 34 -7.22 5.27 2.09
N ASP A 35 -7.58 5.81 3.26
CA ASP A 35 -7.95 7.21 3.42
C ASP A 35 -6.75 8.17 3.31
N PHE A 36 -5.53 7.68 3.49
CA PHE A 36 -4.27 8.42 3.39
C PHE A 36 -3.57 8.27 2.03
N ILE A 37 -4.19 7.58 1.08
CA ILE A 37 -3.70 7.49 -0.30
C ILE A 37 -3.87 8.86 -0.98
N THR A 38 -2.76 9.43 -1.44
CA THR A 38 -2.74 10.73 -2.14
C THR A 38 -2.68 10.59 -3.65
N ARG A 39 -2.23 9.42 -4.16
CA ARG A 39 -2.14 9.16 -5.59
C ARG A 39 -2.35 7.69 -5.92
N HIS A 40 -3.01 7.42 -7.05
CA HIS A 40 -3.10 6.09 -7.66
C HIS A 40 -2.74 6.20 -9.14
N TYR A 41 -1.57 5.68 -9.49
CA TYR A 41 -1.19 5.45 -10.87
C TYR A 41 -1.64 4.05 -11.31
N TRP A 42 -2.35 3.98 -12.42
CA TRP A 42 -2.74 2.71 -13.04
C TRP A 42 -2.37 2.69 -14.51
N THR A 43 -1.91 1.54 -15.01
CA THR A 43 -1.73 1.30 -16.45
C THR A 43 -2.04 -0.15 -16.81
N ASP A 44 -2.46 -0.40 -18.04
CA ASP A 44 -2.64 -1.74 -18.61
C ASP A 44 -1.40 -2.27 -19.37
N ARG A 45 -0.36 -1.43 -19.53
CA ARG A 45 0.88 -1.75 -20.25
C ARG A 45 2.14 -1.45 -19.44
N GLY A 46 2.12 -1.82 -18.17
CA GLY A 46 3.25 -1.64 -17.27
C GLY A 46 4.35 -2.67 -17.47
N SER A 47 5.52 -2.36 -16.91
CA SER A 47 6.64 -3.29 -16.80
C SER A 47 7.09 -3.36 -15.35
N LEU A 48 7.36 -4.56 -14.84
CA LEU A 48 7.84 -4.74 -13.47
C LEU A 48 8.94 -5.78 -13.38
N ASN A 49 9.79 -5.62 -12.36
CA ASN A 49 10.83 -6.58 -12.06
C ASN A 49 10.21 -7.82 -11.41
N VAL A 50 10.28 -8.99 -12.05
CA VAL A 50 9.67 -10.24 -11.56
C VAL A 50 10.22 -10.67 -10.19
N PHE A 51 11.43 -10.27 -9.85
CA PHE A 51 12.05 -10.54 -8.55
C PHE A 51 11.55 -9.64 -7.42
N ARG A 52 10.78 -8.60 -7.76
CA ARG A 52 10.04 -7.75 -6.83
C ARG A 52 8.55 -8.08 -6.76
N ILE A 53 8.12 -9.16 -7.42
CA ILE A 53 6.84 -9.80 -7.11
C ILE A 53 7.05 -10.59 -5.83
N VAL A 54 6.65 -10.02 -4.70
CA VAL A 54 6.88 -10.62 -3.37
C VAL A 54 5.71 -11.45 -2.88
N GLY A 55 4.50 -11.15 -3.36
CA GLY A 55 3.29 -11.70 -2.77
C GLY A 55 2.08 -11.79 -3.68
N THR A 56 0.95 -12.10 -3.05
CA THR A 56 -0.33 -12.33 -3.71
C THR A 56 -1.50 -11.95 -2.81
N ASP A 57 -2.60 -11.50 -3.41
CA ASP A 57 -3.87 -11.31 -2.72
C ASP A 57 -4.73 -12.59 -2.65
N HIS A 58 -4.27 -13.66 -3.30
CA HIS A 58 -4.99 -14.93 -3.39
C HIS A 58 -4.65 -15.86 -2.21
N PRO A 59 -5.62 -16.18 -1.33
CA PRO A 59 -5.35 -16.85 -0.05
C PRO A 59 -4.81 -18.27 -0.20
N GLN A 60 -5.09 -18.96 -1.32
CA GLN A 60 -4.58 -20.32 -1.56
C GLN A 60 -3.07 -20.38 -1.74
N TYR A 61 -2.44 -19.33 -2.26
CA TYR A 61 -1.01 -19.33 -2.59
C TYR A 61 -0.17 -18.56 -1.57
N ALA A 62 -0.79 -17.63 -0.84
CA ALA A 62 -0.13 -16.94 0.26
C ALA A 62 0.41 -17.94 1.29
N GLY A 63 1.65 -17.73 1.73
CA GLY A 63 2.36 -18.61 2.67
C GLY A 63 3.01 -19.86 2.06
N MET A 64 2.69 -20.22 0.81
CA MET A 64 3.46 -21.25 0.09
C MET A 64 4.84 -20.70 -0.27
N SER A 65 5.86 -21.57 -0.35
CA SER A 65 7.11 -21.16 -1.01
C SER A 65 6.91 -21.01 -2.52
N TRP A 66 7.78 -20.24 -3.18
CA TRP A 66 7.77 -20.16 -4.64
C TRP A 66 7.99 -21.53 -5.30
N LEU A 67 8.85 -22.36 -4.70
CA LEU A 67 9.10 -23.73 -5.16
C LEU A 67 7.85 -24.63 -4.99
N ASP A 68 7.13 -24.51 -3.87
CA ASP A 68 5.87 -25.23 -3.68
C ASP A 68 4.84 -24.83 -4.72
N LEU A 69 4.72 -23.53 -5.03
CA LEU A 69 3.82 -23.05 -6.07
C LEU A 69 4.21 -23.62 -7.45
N LEU A 70 5.51 -23.71 -7.75
CA LEU A 70 6.01 -24.32 -8.98
C LEU A 70 5.60 -25.79 -9.12
N HIS A 71 5.69 -26.57 -8.04
CA HIS A 71 5.39 -28.00 -8.09
C HIS A 71 3.91 -28.33 -7.92
N ARG A 72 3.16 -27.53 -7.16
CA ARG A 72 1.81 -27.87 -6.66
C ARG A 72 0.74 -26.89 -7.09
N GLY A 73 1.11 -25.83 -7.80
CA GLY A 73 0.16 -24.85 -8.31
C GLY A 73 -0.88 -25.50 -9.23
N LYS A 74 -2.16 -25.20 -9.00
CA LYS A 74 -3.31 -25.84 -9.67
C LYS A 74 -3.28 -25.81 -11.20
N ARG A 75 -2.52 -24.90 -11.81
CA ARG A 75 -2.40 -24.77 -13.28
C ARG A 75 -0.97 -24.98 -13.78
N MET A 76 -0.07 -25.52 -12.96
CA MET A 76 1.33 -25.72 -13.37
C MET A 76 1.48 -26.87 -14.37
N ASP A 77 0.63 -27.89 -14.27
CA ASP A 77 0.49 -28.97 -15.26
C ASP A 77 0.22 -28.44 -16.68
N ILE A 78 -0.54 -27.35 -16.79
CA ILE A 78 -0.84 -26.68 -18.06
C ILE A 78 0.25 -25.67 -18.43
N ASN A 79 0.71 -24.86 -17.47
CA ASN A 79 1.59 -23.73 -17.79
C ASN A 79 3.07 -24.12 -17.99
N ILE A 80 3.55 -25.21 -17.39
CA ILE A 80 4.94 -25.68 -17.59
C ILE A 80 5.20 -26.08 -19.04
N PRO A 81 4.35 -26.92 -19.69
CA PRO A 81 4.51 -27.19 -21.12
C PRO A 81 4.48 -25.93 -21.99
N LEU A 82 3.68 -24.93 -21.60
CA LEU A 82 3.57 -23.68 -22.35
C LEU A 82 4.88 -22.87 -22.32
N ILE A 83 5.53 -22.71 -21.15
CA ILE A 83 6.83 -22.01 -21.09
C ILE A 83 7.94 -22.78 -21.82
N GLU A 84 7.86 -24.12 -21.86
CA GLU A 84 8.82 -24.93 -22.61
C GLU A 84 8.63 -24.79 -24.12
N SER A 85 7.38 -24.74 -24.59
CA SER A 85 7.05 -24.63 -26.01
C SER A 85 7.13 -23.20 -26.56
N ASN A 86 6.90 -22.19 -25.72
CA ASN A 86 6.89 -20.79 -26.09
C ASN A 86 7.48 -19.91 -24.96
N PRO A 87 8.80 -19.97 -24.75
CA PRO A 87 9.47 -19.17 -23.71
C PRO A 87 9.36 -17.66 -23.95
N ASP A 88 9.27 -17.25 -25.21
CA ASP A 88 9.19 -15.86 -25.67
C ASP A 88 7.94 -15.16 -25.12
N TYR A 89 6.92 -15.92 -24.71
CA TYR A 89 5.77 -15.41 -23.97
C TYR A 89 6.16 -14.53 -22.77
N TYR A 90 7.31 -14.75 -22.13
CA TYR A 90 7.71 -13.97 -20.96
C TYR A 90 8.73 -12.87 -21.28
N THR A 91 9.47 -12.97 -22.37
CA THR A 91 10.60 -12.08 -22.67
C THR A 91 10.29 -11.03 -23.74
N GLU A 92 9.28 -11.28 -24.58
CA GLU A 92 8.90 -10.35 -25.64
C GLU A 92 8.19 -9.11 -25.10
N ALA A 93 8.80 -7.94 -25.32
CA ALA A 93 8.28 -6.67 -24.84
C ALA A 93 6.93 -6.26 -25.47
N THR A 94 6.49 -6.93 -26.55
CA THR A 94 5.20 -6.70 -27.20
C THR A 94 4.13 -7.72 -26.83
N GLN A 95 4.49 -8.79 -26.10
CA GLN A 95 3.55 -9.84 -25.71
C GLN A 95 2.56 -9.30 -24.68
N PRO A 96 1.24 -9.34 -24.94
CA PRO A 96 0.25 -8.94 -23.95
C PRO A 96 0.07 -10.02 -22.88
N HIS A 97 0.02 -9.59 -21.61
CA HIS A 97 -0.24 -10.46 -20.46
C HIS A 97 -1.64 -10.21 -19.89
N ASN A 98 -2.65 -10.45 -20.71
CA ASN A 98 -4.05 -10.25 -20.32
C ASN A 98 -4.38 -10.98 -19.01
N GLY A 99 -5.03 -10.24 -18.10
CA GLY A 99 -5.43 -10.72 -16.78
C GLY A 99 -4.33 -10.72 -15.71
N MET A 100 -3.06 -10.46 -16.07
CA MET A 100 -2.00 -10.29 -15.07
C MET A 100 -2.04 -8.88 -14.50
N SER A 101 -2.44 -8.77 -13.23
CA SER A 101 -2.53 -7.49 -12.52
C SER A 101 -1.71 -7.53 -11.25
N PHE A 102 -1.05 -6.41 -10.98
CA PHE A 102 -0.18 -6.24 -9.82
C PHE A 102 -0.51 -4.96 -9.09
N VAL A 103 -0.37 -5.00 -7.76
CA VAL A 103 -0.59 -3.86 -6.88
C VAL A 103 0.63 -3.60 -6.01
N SER A 104 0.92 -2.33 -5.75
CA SER A 104 2.00 -1.89 -4.87
C SER A 104 1.58 -0.64 -4.07
N LEU A 105 2.03 -0.54 -2.82
CA LEU A 105 1.87 0.65 -1.95
C LEU A 105 3.15 1.49 -1.85
N ASP A 106 4.28 0.96 -2.31
CA ASP A 106 5.61 1.59 -2.21
C ASP A 106 6.28 1.80 -3.58
N GLY A 107 5.67 1.28 -4.66
CA GLY A 107 6.21 1.29 -6.01
C GLY A 107 7.36 0.30 -6.25
N LEU A 108 7.71 -0.49 -5.24
CA LEU A 108 8.86 -1.37 -5.28
C LEU A 108 8.44 -2.83 -5.11
N ASP A 109 7.68 -3.14 -4.07
CA ASP A 109 7.14 -4.48 -3.83
C ASP A 109 5.76 -4.65 -4.45
N TRP A 110 5.65 -5.70 -5.27
CA TRP A 110 4.48 -5.99 -6.08
C TRP A 110 3.80 -7.27 -5.60
N TYR A 111 2.48 -7.20 -5.55
CA TYR A 111 1.61 -8.31 -5.21
C TYR A 111 0.72 -8.63 -6.40
N VAL A 112 0.56 -9.91 -6.72
CA VAL A 112 -0.44 -10.33 -7.70
C VAL A 112 -1.82 -10.00 -7.13
N SER A 113 -2.60 -9.18 -7.84
CA SER A 113 -3.94 -8.70 -7.40
C SER A 113 -5.11 -9.30 -8.17
N ALA A 114 -4.82 -10.07 -9.22
CA ALA A 114 -5.82 -10.78 -10.01
C ALA A 114 -5.25 -12.13 -10.48
N ASP A 115 -5.50 -12.51 -11.73
CA ASP A 115 -4.82 -13.66 -12.31
C ASP A 115 -3.31 -13.37 -12.47
N GLY A 116 -2.52 -14.43 -12.65
CA GLY A 116 -1.08 -14.30 -12.91
C GLY A 116 -0.17 -15.03 -11.93
N ASN A 117 -0.66 -15.54 -10.80
CA ASN A 117 0.16 -16.23 -9.79
C ASN A 117 1.11 -17.29 -10.39
N HIS A 118 0.58 -18.21 -11.20
CA HIS A 118 1.39 -19.26 -11.84
C HIS A 118 2.37 -18.68 -12.86
N ARG A 119 1.91 -17.74 -13.70
CA ARG A 119 2.73 -17.09 -14.74
C ARG A 119 3.86 -16.27 -14.13
N SER A 120 3.61 -15.54 -13.04
CA SER A 120 4.62 -14.81 -12.27
C SER A 120 5.66 -15.73 -11.65
N CYS A 121 5.23 -16.85 -11.07
CA CYS A 121 6.13 -17.87 -10.55
C CYS A 121 7.05 -18.42 -11.65
N LEU A 122 6.48 -18.80 -12.81
CA LEU A 122 7.24 -19.28 -13.96
C LEU A 122 8.20 -18.21 -14.50
N ALA A 123 7.76 -16.97 -14.66
CA ALA A 123 8.60 -15.86 -15.12
C ALA A 123 9.81 -15.67 -14.19
N ARG A 124 9.60 -15.69 -12.87
CA ARG A 124 10.64 -15.52 -11.87
C ARG A 124 11.71 -16.62 -11.93
N PHE A 125 11.29 -17.88 -12.05
CA PHE A 125 12.23 -19.01 -12.23
C PHE A 125 12.91 -18.99 -13.61
N TYR A 126 12.17 -18.66 -14.66
CA TYR A 126 12.71 -18.63 -16.01
C TYR A 126 13.79 -17.56 -16.17
N PHE A 127 13.54 -16.35 -15.67
CA PHE A 127 14.51 -15.25 -15.73
C PHE A 127 15.75 -15.53 -14.88
N HIS A 128 15.60 -16.28 -13.78
CA HIS A 128 16.74 -16.81 -13.04
C HIS A 128 17.58 -17.76 -13.90
N LEU A 129 16.95 -18.70 -14.63
CA LEU A 129 17.65 -19.62 -15.53
C LEU A 129 18.34 -18.92 -16.71
N LEU A 130 17.87 -17.74 -17.11
CA LEU A 130 18.53 -16.88 -18.09
C LEU A 130 19.70 -16.06 -17.51
N GLY A 131 20.07 -16.29 -16.25
CA GLY A 131 21.22 -15.64 -15.61
C GLY A 131 20.97 -14.17 -15.21
N TYR A 132 19.71 -13.79 -14.97
CA TYR A 132 19.30 -12.43 -14.58
C TYR A 132 19.56 -11.32 -15.62
N GLY A 133 19.95 -11.66 -16.85
CA GLY A 133 20.05 -10.70 -17.96
C GLY A 133 18.71 -10.10 -18.37
N VAL A 134 17.61 -10.76 -17.98
CA VAL A 134 16.23 -10.27 -18.12
C VAL A 134 15.59 -10.25 -16.73
N THR A 135 14.97 -9.12 -16.38
CA THR A 135 14.31 -8.94 -15.08
C THR A 135 12.88 -8.44 -15.21
N GLN A 136 12.54 -7.84 -16.34
CA GLN A 136 11.28 -7.13 -16.53
C GLN A 136 10.26 -8.01 -17.25
N LEU A 137 9.08 -8.15 -16.66
CA LEU A 137 7.89 -8.66 -17.34
C LEU A 137 7.09 -7.45 -17.85
N HIS A 138 6.81 -7.43 -19.15
CA HIS A 138 6.20 -6.30 -19.85
C HIS A 138 4.69 -6.50 -20.07
N ASN A 139 3.99 -5.44 -20.47
CA ASN A 139 2.55 -5.42 -20.80
C ASN A 139 1.63 -6.11 -19.78
N VAL A 140 1.86 -5.82 -18.50
CA VAL A 140 1.00 -6.23 -17.39
C VAL A 140 0.23 -5.05 -16.85
N SER A 141 -0.90 -5.29 -16.18
CA SER A 141 -1.62 -4.22 -15.50
C SER A 141 -0.98 -3.91 -14.14
N LEU A 142 -0.72 -2.63 -13.87
CA LEU A 142 -0.12 -2.18 -12.61
C LEU A 142 -1.05 -1.18 -11.92
N SER A 143 -1.19 -1.31 -10.61
CA SER A 143 -1.82 -0.34 -9.71
C SER A 143 -0.80 0.06 -8.63
N GLN A 144 -0.28 1.28 -8.73
CA GLN A 144 0.64 1.84 -7.74
C GLN A 144 -0.08 2.91 -6.93
N TYR A 145 -0.11 2.72 -5.62
CA TYR A 145 -0.64 3.69 -4.67
C TYR A 145 0.50 4.40 -3.95
N GLN A 146 0.31 5.70 -3.71
CA GLN A 146 1.18 6.49 -2.85
C GLN A 146 0.40 6.88 -1.60
N VAL A 147 0.95 6.54 -0.44
CA VAL A 147 0.36 6.83 0.87
C VAL A 147 1.13 7.96 1.53
N ASP A 148 0.42 8.91 2.14
CA ASP A 148 1.04 9.86 3.07
C ASP A 148 1.28 9.20 4.42
N HIS A 149 2.37 8.43 4.51
CA HIS A 149 2.74 7.71 5.72
C HIS A 149 3.02 8.65 6.91
N ALA A 150 3.53 9.85 6.65
CA ALA A 150 3.80 10.83 7.71
C ALA A 150 2.48 11.28 8.35
N PHE A 151 1.48 11.64 7.54
CA PHE A 151 0.19 12.05 8.07
C PHE A 151 -0.56 10.90 8.74
N MET A 152 -0.54 9.71 8.12
CA MET A 152 -1.12 8.50 8.71
C MET A 152 -0.54 8.21 10.10
N THR A 153 0.79 8.19 10.22
CA THR A 153 1.50 7.92 11.50
C THR A 153 1.16 8.99 12.55
N ALA A 154 1.10 10.27 12.17
CA ALA A 154 0.74 11.34 13.09
C ALA A 154 -0.72 11.20 13.61
N CYS A 155 -1.65 10.79 12.75
CA CYS A 155 -3.03 10.51 13.12
C CYS A 155 -3.18 9.24 14.00
N GLU A 156 -2.38 8.21 13.76
CA GLU A 156 -2.29 7.03 14.64
C GLU A 156 -1.80 7.43 16.04
N ALA A 157 -0.76 8.26 16.12
CA ALA A 157 -0.25 8.77 17.38
C ALA A 157 -1.27 9.64 18.13
N LEU A 158 -2.05 10.47 17.42
CA LEU A 158 -3.16 11.23 18.00
C LEU A 158 -4.29 10.31 18.47
N SER A 159 -4.64 9.29 17.71
CA SER A 159 -5.65 8.29 18.07
C SER A 159 -5.25 7.46 19.29
N ALA A 160 -3.95 7.22 19.50
CA ALA A 160 -3.44 6.53 20.68
C ALA A 160 -3.75 7.29 22.00
N MET A 161 -4.06 8.59 21.94
CA MET A 161 -4.45 9.37 23.12
C MET A 161 -5.89 9.10 23.59
N VAL A 162 -6.72 8.44 22.78
CA VAL A 162 -8.17 8.28 23.05
C VAL A 162 -8.42 7.64 24.42
N SER A 163 -7.67 6.59 24.80
CA SER A 163 -7.87 5.88 26.06
C SER A 163 -7.54 6.73 27.28
N VAL A 164 -6.39 7.43 27.25
CA VAL A 164 -5.93 8.27 28.37
C VAL A 164 -6.81 9.51 28.53
N LEU A 165 -7.23 10.15 27.43
CA LEU A 165 -8.14 11.30 27.47
C LEU A 165 -9.52 10.91 27.98
N ARG A 166 -10.04 9.75 27.56
CA ARG A 166 -11.33 9.23 28.05
C ARG A 166 -11.34 9.04 29.56
N SER A 167 -10.22 8.57 30.15
CA SER A 167 -10.09 8.43 31.60
C SER A 167 -10.16 9.75 32.37
N ARG A 168 -9.98 10.88 31.67
CA ARG A 168 -10.06 12.24 32.21
C ARG A 168 -11.35 12.98 31.82
N GLY A 169 -12.35 12.26 31.30
CA GLY A 169 -13.64 12.85 30.89
C GLY A 169 -13.63 13.55 29.54
N VAL A 170 -12.59 13.33 28.73
CA VAL A 170 -12.43 13.93 27.39
C VAL A 170 -12.63 12.88 26.32
N TYR A 171 -13.66 13.06 25.51
CA TYR A 171 -13.91 12.26 24.31
C TYR A 171 -13.09 12.81 23.14
N LEU A 172 -12.41 11.92 22.42
CA LEU A 172 -11.67 12.20 21.20
C LEU A 172 -12.06 11.16 20.16
N ALA A 173 -12.40 11.62 18.95
CA ALA A 173 -12.66 10.76 17.80
C ALA A 173 -12.03 11.36 16.54
N LEU A 174 -11.50 10.49 15.69
CA LEU A 174 -10.91 10.86 14.40
C LEU A 174 -11.67 10.12 13.29
N SER A 175 -11.95 10.84 12.21
CA SER A 175 -12.49 10.27 10.98
C SER A 175 -11.67 10.80 9.81
N ALA A 176 -10.87 9.92 9.21
CA ALA A 176 -10.19 10.21 7.96
C ALA A 176 -11.16 10.04 6.79
N ARG A 177 -10.94 10.80 5.73
CA ARG A 177 -11.56 10.57 4.43
C ARG A 177 -10.63 11.08 3.34
N ARG A 178 -10.67 10.40 2.21
CA ARG A 178 -10.01 10.84 0.99
C ARG A 178 -10.90 11.77 0.15
N VAL A 179 -10.36 12.91 -0.29
CA VAL A 179 -11.07 13.91 -1.10
C VAL A 179 -10.44 13.99 -2.49
N SER A 180 -11.26 13.88 -3.53
CA SER A 180 -10.80 13.91 -4.93
C SER A 180 -10.30 15.28 -5.34
N VAL A 181 -9.10 15.34 -5.91
CA VAL A 181 -8.49 16.56 -6.45
C VAL A 181 -8.62 16.58 -7.96
N SER A 182 -8.08 15.56 -8.62
CA SER A 182 -8.04 15.49 -10.07
C SER A 182 -7.88 14.05 -10.56
N ARG A 183 -8.17 13.87 -11.85
CA ARG A 183 -7.81 12.71 -12.63
C ARG A 183 -7.14 13.19 -13.91
N ASP A 184 -6.06 12.53 -14.29
CA ASP A 184 -5.44 12.62 -15.60
C ASP A 184 -5.48 11.23 -16.23
N ASP A 185 -6.10 11.09 -17.41
CA ASP A 185 -6.31 9.79 -18.04
C ASP A 185 -6.40 9.85 -19.58
N THR A 186 -5.96 8.75 -20.19
CA THR A 186 -6.27 8.39 -21.57
C THR A 186 -6.47 6.87 -21.65
N PRO A 187 -6.81 6.28 -22.82
CA PRO A 187 -6.87 4.82 -22.93
C PRO A 187 -5.55 4.17 -22.50
N GLY A 188 -5.62 3.28 -21.51
CA GLY A 188 -4.50 2.44 -21.05
C GLY A 188 -3.72 2.97 -19.85
N TRP A 189 -4.03 4.17 -19.34
CA TRP A 189 -3.47 4.63 -18.07
C TRP A 189 -4.32 5.73 -17.41
N LYS A 190 -4.13 5.90 -16.10
CA LYS A 190 -4.65 7.04 -15.35
C LYS A 190 -3.78 7.37 -14.16
N VAL A 191 -3.86 8.62 -13.71
CA VAL A 191 -3.42 9.08 -12.40
C VAL A 191 -4.61 9.73 -11.69
N ASP A 192 -5.07 9.12 -10.62
CA ASP A 192 -5.97 9.78 -9.68
C ASP A 192 -5.16 10.49 -8.59
N THR A 193 -5.51 11.72 -8.26
CA THR A 193 -4.90 12.49 -7.16
C THR A 193 -5.95 12.87 -6.13
N TRP A 194 -5.59 12.73 -4.86
CA TRP A 194 -6.42 13.05 -3.71
C TRP A 194 -5.60 13.79 -2.65
N HIS A 195 -6.31 14.46 -1.74
CA HIS A 195 -5.78 14.80 -0.42
C HIS A 195 -6.60 14.11 0.67
N THR A 196 -6.06 14.09 1.88
CA THR A 196 -6.73 13.51 3.05
C THR A 196 -7.29 14.62 3.91
N ASP A 197 -8.55 14.49 4.33
CA ASP A 197 -9.13 15.29 5.41
C ASP A 197 -9.31 14.38 6.63
N VAL A 198 -8.74 14.77 7.77
CA VAL A 198 -9.03 14.11 9.05
C VAL A 198 -9.85 15.03 9.92
N THR A 199 -11.12 14.68 10.11
CA THR A 199 -11.99 15.37 11.06
C THR A 199 -11.74 14.84 12.45
N VAL A 200 -11.36 15.72 13.37
CA VAL A 200 -11.19 15.41 14.79
C VAL A 200 -12.34 16.02 15.56
N THR A 201 -13.06 15.19 16.31
CA THR A 201 -14.11 15.60 17.24
C THR A 201 -13.59 15.46 18.66
N LEU A 202 -13.65 16.55 19.42
CA LEU A 202 -13.24 16.61 20.81
C LEU A 202 -14.41 17.10 21.66
N ASP A 203 -14.75 16.38 22.72
CA ASP A 203 -15.78 16.80 23.67
C ASP A 203 -15.26 16.60 25.10
N ASP A 204 -14.98 17.72 25.78
CA ASP A 204 -14.54 17.73 27.17
C ASP A 204 -15.76 17.93 28.07
N THR A 205 -16.29 16.81 28.57
CA THR A 205 -17.49 16.77 29.43
C THR A 205 -17.30 17.46 30.78
N THR A 206 -16.06 17.81 31.14
CA THR A 206 -15.74 18.54 32.37
C THR A 206 -15.75 20.06 32.15
N SER A 207 -15.82 20.50 30.90
CA SER A 207 -15.83 21.91 30.50
C SER A 207 -17.19 22.33 29.95
N ASN A 208 -17.46 23.64 29.96
CA ASN A 208 -18.63 24.21 29.27
C ASN A 208 -18.33 24.56 27.79
N ASP A 209 -17.19 24.10 27.25
CA ASP A 209 -16.73 24.48 25.90
C ASP A 209 -17.52 23.76 24.79
N GLY A 210 -18.28 22.71 25.12
CA GLY A 210 -19.06 21.90 24.19
C GLY A 210 -18.20 21.09 23.21
N GLU A 211 -18.86 20.41 22.27
CA GLU A 211 -18.19 19.65 21.22
C GLU A 211 -17.43 20.59 20.25
N GLN A 212 -16.18 20.23 19.97
CA GLN A 212 -15.29 20.94 19.07
C GLN A 212 -14.89 20.05 17.91
N ARG A 213 -14.78 20.64 16.72
CA ARG A 213 -14.37 19.95 15.50
C ARG A 213 -13.22 20.67 14.83
N PHE A 214 -12.23 19.88 14.43
CA PHE A 214 -11.05 20.33 13.69
C PHE A 214 -10.93 19.52 12.40
N VAL A 215 -10.36 20.13 11.36
CA VAL A 215 -9.99 19.42 10.14
C VAL A 215 -8.48 19.54 10.00
N LEU A 216 -7.82 18.39 9.87
CA LEU A 216 -6.39 18.28 9.67
C LEU A 216 -6.14 17.87 8.22
N HIS A 217 -5.10 18.43 7.62
CA HIS A 217 -4.75 18.16 6.22
C HIS A 217 -3.34 17.57 6.04
N GLN A 218 -2.53 17.59 7.10
CA GLN A 218 -1.14 17.14 7.06
C GLN A 218 -0.64 16.69 8.45
N ALA A 219 0.50 15.99 8.47
CA ALA A 219 1.13 15.48 9.69
C ALA A 219 1.34 16.57 10.76
N GLY A 220 1.79 17.77 10.35
CA GLY A 220 2.05 18.88 11.28
C GLY A 220 0.81 19.32 12.06
N ASP A 221 -0.37 19.32 11.44
CA ASP A 221 -1.63 19.69 12.10
C ASP A 221 -1.97 18.66 13.20
N ALA A 222 -1.79 17.37 12.90
CA ALA A 222 -2.03 16.28 13.84
C ALA A 222 -1.04 16.31 15.01
N GLU A 223 0.25 16.51 14.75
CA GLU A 223 1.29 16.62 15.77
C GLU A 223 1.08 17.83 16.69
N GLN A 224 0.70 18.97 16.11
CA GLN A 224 0.40 20.17 16.87
C GLN A 224 -0.81 19.96 17.79
N LEU A 225 -1.90 19.38 17.27
CA LEU A 225 -3.08 19.08 18.07
C LEU A 225 -2.75 18.09 19.20
N ARG A 226 -2.02 17.01 18.88
CA ARG A 226 -1.55 16.01 19.85
C ARG A 226 -0.80 16.66 21.02
N ARG A 227 0.21 17.48 20.71
CA ARG A 227 1.02 18.18 21.72
C ARG A 227 0.19 19.12 22.60
N GLN A 228 -0.79 19.80 22.03
CA GLN A 228 -1.67 20.68 22.79
C GLN A 228 -2.60 19.90 23.73
N LEU A 229 -3.12 18.75 23.29
CA LEU A 229 -3.89 17.86 24.15
C LEU A 229 -3.03 17.30 25.29
N GLU A 230 -1.76 16.98 25.05
CA GLU A 230 -0.81 16.56 26.09
C GLU A 230 -0.62 17.65 27.15
N ILE A 231 -0.30 18.88 26.74
CA ILE A 231 -0.08 20.02 27.65
C ILE A 231 -1.33 20.33 28.48
N ARG A 232 -2.52 20.29 27.85
CA ARG A 232 -3.77 20.66 28.50
C ARG A 232 -4.26 19.58 29.45
N TYR A 233 -4.24 18.33 29.01
CA TYR A 233 -4.94 17.27 29.73
C TYR A 233 -4.02 16.31 30.44
N LEU A 234 -2.73 16.22 30.11
CA LEU A 234 -1.82 15.19 30.64
C LEU A 234 -0.71 15.77 31.52
N GLU A 235 -0.24 16.98 31.26
CA GLU A 235 0.80 17.64 32.09
C GLU A 235 0.24 18.14 33.45
N PRO A 236 0.92 17.86 34.59
CA PRO A 236 0.49 18.34 35.89
C PRO A 236 0.75 19.85 36.07
N GLY A 237 -0.25 20.60 36.54
CA GLY A 237 -0.09 22.00 36.99
C GLY A 237 -0.43 23.08 35.96
N THR A 238 -0.73 22.72 34.71
CA THR A 238 -1.18 23.64 33.65
C THR A 238 -2.70 23.82 33.67
N THR A 239 -3.23 24.54 34.68
CA THR A 239 -4.61 25.06 34.59
C THR A 239 -4.63 26.19 33.56
N SER A 240 -4.84 25.85 32.29
CA SER A 240 -4.97 26.84 31.22
C SER A 240 -6.32 27.56 31.36
N LYS A 241 -6.26 28.88 31.58
CA LYS A 241 -7.44 29.76 31.63
C LYS A 241 -8.28 29.59 30.35
N SER A 242 -9.59 29.49 30.51
CA SER A 242 -10.59 29.04 29.52
C SER A 242 -10.83 29.96 28.30
N VAL A 243 -9.83 30.72 27.84
CA VAL A 243 -10.06 31.71 26.78
C VAL A 243 -9.49 31.23 25.44
N SER A 244 -10.40 30.76 24.57
CA SER A 244 -10.33 30.88 23.10
C SER A 244 -9.02 30.43 22.41
N TRP A 245 -8.33 29.41 22.93
CA TRP A 245 -7.06 28.97 22.37
C TRP A 245 -7.20 28.25 21.01
N TRP A 246 -8.36 27.64 20.75
CA TRP A 246 -8.70 27.01 19.46
C TRP A 246 -8.78 27.98 18.28
N LYS A 247 -9.08 29.27 18.53
CA LYS A 247 -9.03 30.30 17.48
C LYS A 247 -7.61 30.58 16.97
N ARG A 248 -6.57 30.17 17.71
CA ARG A 248 -5.17 30.28 17.27
C ARG A 248 -4.72 29.12 16.39
N LEU A 249 -5.44 28.00 16.39
CA LEU A 249 -5.13 26.82 15.56
C LEU A 249 -5.49 27.03 14.08
N PHE A 250 -6.52 27.84 13.79
CA PHE A 250 -7.07 28.01 12.43
C PHE A 250 -7.33 29.48 12.08
N ALA A 251 -6.60 30.43 12.68
CA ALA A 251 -6.62 31.80 12.18
C ALA A 251 -6.10 31.76 10.74
N PRO A 252 -6.88 32.19 9.73
CA PRO A 252 -6.36 32.30 8.38
C PRO A 252 -5.13 33.20 8.46
N GLY A 253 -3.99 32.68 7.99
CA GLY A 253 -2.78 33.49 7.85
C GLY A 253 -3.19 34.75 7.09
N LYS A 254 -2.94 35.92 7.69
CA LYS A 254 -3.05 37.18 6.96
C LYS A 254 -2.13 37.04 5.75
N GLU A 255 -2.72 36.91 4.57
CA GLU A 255 -2.01 37.17 3.33
C GLU A 255 -1.41 38.57 3.45
N GLY A 256 -0.08 38.63 3.37
CA GLY A 256 0.67 39.86 3.44
C GLY A 256 0.25 40.79 2.30
N ALA A 257 -0.03 42.03 2.68
CA ALA A 257 -0.12 43.17 1.79
C ALA A 257 1.22 43.45 1.10
#